data_AF-A0A8J2E4X5-F1
#
_entry.id   AF-A0A8J2E4X5-F1
#
_cell.length_a   1.000
_cell.length_b   1.000
_cell.length_c   1.000
_cell.angle_alpha   90.00
_cell.angle_beta   90.00
_cell.angle_gamma   90.00
#
_symmetry.space_group_name_H-M   'P 1'
#
loop_
_entity.id
_entity.type
_entity.pdbx_description
1 polymer ?
#
loop_
_entity_poly.entity_id
_entity_poly.type
_entity_poly.pdbx_seq_one_letter_code
_entity_poly.pdbx_strand_id
1 'polypeptide(L)'
;MTTDDKSLIKGGRQARLLSTCTTWKALAFLVSAGDDEVYYRENSKSFQRVFLRPRILGNVKTIDLSVKSCLGVDHKLPFNVSATALGKLYGPGWRSCD
;
A
#
# COMPACT_ATOMS: atom_id res chain seq x y z
N MET A 1 5.99 3.74 24.73
CA MET A 1 6.27 4.38 23.42
C MET A 1 7.05 5.66 23.69
N THR A 2 8.30 5.50 24.11
CA THR A 2 9.28 6.57 24.31
C THR A 2 10.01 6.84 22.99
N THR A 3 10.58 8.03 22.89
CA THR A 3 10.98 8.77 21.68
C THR A 3 12.11 8.20 20.81
N ASP A 4 12.54 6.94 20.98
CA ASP A 4 13.81 6.45 20.42
C ASP A 4 13.72 5.34 19.35
N ASP A 5 12.52 4.92 18.92
CA ASP A 5 12.39 3.83 17.95
C ASP A 5 12.29 4.29 16.48
N LYS A 6 13.25 5.11 16.03
CA LYS A 6 13.44 5.34 14.57
C LYS A 6 13.88 4.07 13.83
N SER A 7 14.36 3.06 14.55
CA SER A 7 14.79 1.75 14.04
C SER A 7 13.63 0.84 13.61
N LEU A 8 12.41 1.11 14.08
CA LEU A 8 11.20 0.34 13.74
C LEU A 8 10.62 0.70 12.37
N ILE A 9 11.11 1.74 11.69
CA ILE A 9 10.72 2.06 10.31
C ILE A 9 11.40 1.04 9.36
N LYS A 10 10.91 -0.20 9.38
CA LYS A 10 11.26 -1.23 8.41
C LYS A 10 10.43 -1.01 7.15
N GLY A 11 10.87 -0.10 6.30
CA GLY A 11 10.17 0.19 5.05
C GLY A 11 11.09 0.67 3.95
N GLY A 12 10.73 0.33 2.70
CA GLY A 12 11.40 0.82 1.50
C GLY A 12 11.36 2.35 1.37
N ARG A 13 11.90 2.88 0.28
CA ARG A 13 12.11 4.33 0.04
C ARG A 13 10.92 5.24 0.42
N GLN A 14 9.68 4.76 0.28
CA GLN A 14 8.47 5.51 0.61
C GLN A 14 8.27 5.76 2.12
N ALA A 15 8.54 4.76 2.98
CA ALA A 15 8.44 4.93 4.43
C ALA A 15 9.50 5.92 4.95
N ARG A 16 10.68 5.92 4.32
CA ARG A 16 11.74 6.90 4.61
C ARG A 16 11.31 8.32 4.23
N LEU A 17 10.71 8.51 3.06
CA LEU A 17 10.21 9.82 2.66
C LEU A 17 9.09 10.30 3.60
N LEU A 18 8.13 9.44 3.93
CA LEU A 18 7.03 9.78 4.85
C LEU A 18 7.52 10.15 6.26
N SER A 19 8.60 9.52 6.74
CA SER A 19 9.20 9.88 8.04
C SER A 19 9.78 11.29 8.11
N THR A 20 10.04 11.93 6.96
CA THR A 20 10.56 13.30 6.90
C THR A 20 9.45 14.35 6.87
N CYS A 21 8.26 14.02 6.35
CA CYS A 21 7.16 14.95 6.17
C CYS A 21 5.99 14.76 7.16
N THR A 22 5.94 13.64 7.88
CA THR A 22 4.87 13.34 8.84
C THR A 22 5.40 13.12 10.26
N THR A 23 4.57 13.40 11.26
CA THR A 23 4.90 13.11 12.66
C THR A 23 5.09 11.61 12.88
N TRP A 24 6.01 11.22 13.76
CA TRP A 24 6.27 9.81 14.08
C TRP A 24 5.01 9.04 14.49
N LYS A 25 4.07 9.67 15.22
CA LYS A 25 2.78 9.06 15.61
C LYS A 25 1.91 8.74 14.40
N ALA A 26 1.90 9.63 13.41
CA ALA A 26 1.16 9.46 12.16
C ALA A 26 1.72 8.30 11.34
N LEU A 27 3.05 8.25 11.25
CA LEU A 27 3.73 7.15 10.59
C LEU A 27 3.47 5.82 11.30
N ALA A 28 3.60 5.79 12.62
CA ALA A 28 3.32 4.60 13.44
C ALA A 28 1.89 4.08 13.20
N PHE A 29 0.89 4.96 13.11
CA PHE A 29 -0.48 4.57 12.80
C PHE A 29 -0.63 3.89 11.43
N LEU A 30 0.14 4.33 10.43
CA LEU A 30 0.07 3.79 9.07
C LEU A 30 0.84 2.47 8.89
N VAL A 31 1.97 2.33 9.59
CA VAL A 31 2.87 1.18 9.40
C VAL A 31 2.69 0.09 10.45
N SER A 32 2.03 0.39 11.56
CA SER A 32 1.77 -0.61 12.60
C SER A 32 0.68 -1.60 12.17
N ALA A 33 0.79 -2.80 12.71
CA ALA A 33 -0.28 -3.78 12.73
C ALA A 33 -0.66 -4.13 14.17
N GLY A 34 -1.65 -5.01 14.34
CA GLY A 34 -2.06 -5.44 15.68
C GLY A 34 -0.93 -6.16 16.42
N ASP A 35 -0.76 -5.85 17.71
CA ASP A 35 0.16 -6.47 18.68
C ASP A 35 1.52 -6.88 18.09
N ASP A 36 1.83 -8.18 18.02
CA ASP A 36 3.10 -8.74 17.51
C ASP A 36 3.27 -8.65 15.97
N GLU A 37 2.34 -8.04 15.26
CA GLU A 37 2.34 -7.86 13.79
C GLU A 37 2.48 -9.18 12.99
N VAL A 38 2.10 -10.31 13.60
CA VAL A 38 2.22 -11.65 13.00
C VAL A 38 1.52 -11.70 11.65
N TYR A 39 0.28 -11.22 11.59
CA TYR A 39 -0.53 -11.19 10.37
C TYR A 39 0.06 -10.28 9.28
N TYR A 40 0.67 -9.16 9.65
CA TYR A 40 1.32 -8.26 8.69
C TYR A 40 2.51 -8.95 8.01
N ARG A 41 3.32 -9.65 8.81
CA ARG A 41 4.46 -10.42 8.31
C ARG A 41 4.03 -11.63 7.49
N GLU A 42 2.97 -12.32 7.89
CA GLU A 42 2.43 -13.45 7.15
C GLU A 42 1.82 -13.02 5.81
N ASN A 43 1.08 -11.92 5.77
CA ASN A 43 0.53 -11.37 4.53
C ASN A 43 1.66 -11.07 3.53
N SER A 44 2.73 -10.42 4.00
CA SER A 44 3.91 -10.13 3.16
C SER A 44 4.59 -11.39 2.64
N LYS A 45 4.71 -12.43 3.47
CA LYS A 45 5.30 -13.73 3.09
C LYS A 45 4.39 -14.54 2.18
N SER A 46 3.08 -14.34 2.20
CA SER A 46 2.12 -15.11 1.41
C SER A 46 2.35 -14.93 -0.10
N PHE A 47 2.70 -13.71 -0.54
CA PHE A 47 3.02 -13.42 -1.93
C PHE A 47 4.26 -14.17 -2.44
N GLN A 48 5.23 -14.47 -1.58
CA GLN A 48 6.43 -15.24 -1.95
C GLN A 48 6.13 -16.73 -2.14
N ARG A 49 4.98 -17.21 -1.67
CA ARG A 49 4.54 -18.61 -1.84
C ARG A 49 3.90 -18.86 -3.20
N VAL A 50 3.42 -17.81 -3.88
CA VAL A 50 2.73 -17.92 -5.17
C VAL A 50 3.72 -17.62 -6.29
N PHE A 51 4.00 -18.63 -7.11
CA PHE A 51 4.86 -18.49 -8.28
C PHE A 51 4.03 -18.19 -9.53
N LEU A 52 4.42 -17.15 -10.27
CA LEU A 52 3.85 -16.86 -11.58
C LEU A 52 4.50 -17.79 -12.63
N ARG A 53 3.68 -18.49 -13.42
CA ARG A 53 4.14 -19.27 -14.56
C ARG A 53 4.04 -18.41 -15.84
N PRO A 54 5.13 -17.83 -16.35
CA PRO A 54 5.08 -17.03 -17.56
C PRO A 54 4.75 -17.93 -18.77
N ARG A 55 3.91 -17.43 -19.68
CA ARG A 55 3.64 -18.07 -20.97
C ARG A 55 4.53 -17.44 -22.04
N ILE A 56 5.22 -18.26 -22.82
CA ILE A 56 6.03 -17.80 -23.95
C ILE A 56 5.17 -17.64 -25.22
N LEU A 57 5.61 -16.78 -26.14
CA LEU A 57 4.97 -16.53 -27.44
C LEU A 57 3.52 -15.99 -27.39
N GLY A 58 3.09 -15.43 -26.25
CA GLY A 58 1.86 -14.64 -26.18
C GLY A 58 2.05 -13.27 -26.84
N ASN A 59 1.15 -12.85 -27.72
CA ASN A 59 1.17 -11.51 -28.27
C ASN A 59 0.86 -10.48 -27.17
N VAL A 60 1.89 -9.75 -26.74
CA VAL A 60 1.83 -8.73 -25.68
C VAL A 60 1.96 -7.30 -26.23
N LYS A 61 1.74 -7.08 -27.54
CA LYS A 61 1.88 -5.76 -28.17
C LYS A 61 0.97 -4.70 -27.54
N THR A 62 -0.23 -5.08 -27.13
CA THR A 62 -1.21 -4.21 -26.47
C THR A 62 -1.81 -4.97 -25.29
N ILE A 63 -1.55 -4.50 -24.08
CA ILE A 63 -2.10 -5.07 -22.84
C ILE A 63 -3.17 -4.11 -22.34
N ASP A 64 -4.41 -4.58 -22.33
CA ASP A 64 -5.51 -3.87 -21.69
C ASP A 64 -5.60 -4.30 -20.22
N LEU A 65 -5.45 -3.33 -19.31
CA LEU A 65 -5.57 -3.52 -17.87
C LEU A 65 -6.93 -3.03 -17.34
N SER A 66 -7.83 -2.61 -18.23
CA SER A 66 -9.14 -2.12 -17.83
C SER A 66 -10.00 -3.26 -17.27
N VAL A 67 -10.69 -2.97 -16.17
CA VAL A 67 -11.66 -3.86 -15.54
C VAL A 67 -13.03 -3.26 -15.78
N LYS A 68 -13.83 -3.95 -16.59
CA LYS A 68 -15.22 -3.58 -16.88
C LYS A 68 -16.13 -4.06 -15.75
N SER A 69 -17.09 -3.22 -15.36
CA SER A 69 -18.15 -3.58 -14.42
C SER A 69 -17.68 -4.03 -13.03
N CYS A 70 -16.70 -3.34 -12.42
CA CYS A 70 -16.49 -3.49 -10.98
C CYS A 70 -17.58 -2.66 -10.27
N LEU A 71 -18.57 -3.32 -9.67
CA LEU A 71 -19.73 -2.65 -9.05
C LEU A 71 -20.48 -1.69 -10.01
N GLY A 72 -20.50 -2.02 -11.31
CA GLY A 72 -21.15 -1.20 -12.35
C GLY A 72 -20.38 0.02 -12.83
N VAL A 73 -19.12 0.19 -12.39
CA VAL A 73 -18.21 1.24 -12.86
C VAL A 73 -17.03 0.63 -13.61
N ASP A 74 -16.61 1.32 -14.67
CA ASP A 74 -15.44 0.92 -15.45
C ASP A 74 -14.17 1.54 -14.86
N HIS A 75 -13.18 0.68 -14.61
CA HIS A 75 -11.87 1.10 -14.09
C HIS A 75 -10.78 0.87 -15.13
N LYS A 76 -9.86 1.82 -15.26
CA LYS A 76 -8.71 1.70 -16.19
C LYS A 76 -7.64 0.72 -15.70
N LEU A 77 -7.65 0.39 -14.41
CA LEU A 77 -6.66 -0.44 -13.75
C LEU A 77 -7.35 -1.36 -12.73
N PRO A 78 -6.81 -2.57 -12.48
CA PRO A 78 -7.39 -3.56 -11.57
C PRO A 78 -6.97 -3.31 -10.11
N PHE A 79 -6.91 -2.05 -9.67
CA PHE A 79 -6.51 -1.69 -8.31
C PHE A 79 -7.42 -0.60 -7.75
N ASN A 80 -7.78 -0.75 -6.47
CA ASN A 80 -8.57 0.21 -5.72
C ASN A 80 -7.77 0.72 -4.52
N VAL A 81 -8.04 1.97 -4.14
CA VAL A 81 -7.47 2.57 -2.92
C VAL A 81 -8.31 2.12 -1.73
N SER A 82 -7.70 1.35 -0.81
CA SER A 82 -8.38 0.90 0.40
C SER A 82 -8.71 2.09 1.32
N ALA A 83 -9.90 2.06 1.92
CA ALA A 83 -10.34 3.08 2.86
C ALA A 83 -9.41 3.14 4.08
N THR A 84 -8.59 4.19 4.15
CA THR A 84 -7.66 4.42 5.26
C THR A 84 -8.17 5.62 6.07
N ALA A 85 -8.36 5.42 7.37
CA ALA A 85 -8.83 6.49 8.25
C ALA A 85 -7.78 7.61 8.42
N LEU A 86 -8.24 8.79 8.85
CA LEU A 86 -7.39 9.93 9.25
C LEU A 86 -6.51 10.52 8.15
N GLY A 87 -7.03 10.67 6.93
CA GLY A 87 -6.15 11.08 5.86
C GLY A 87 -5.57 12.49 5.91
N LYS A 88 -6.10 13.33 6.81
CA LYS A 88 -5.62 14.71 7.00
C LYS A 88 -4.22 14.74 7.64
N LEU A 89 -3.81 13.61 8.20
CA LEU A 89 -2.56 13.44 8.91
C LEU A 89 -1.36 13.29 7.96
N TYR A 90 -1.58 12.92 6.70
CA TYR A 90 -0.51 12.58 5.75
C TYR A 90 -0.26 13.65 4.67
N GLY A 91 -1.07 14.70 4.60
CA GLY A 91 -0.83 15.81 3.67
C GLY A 91 -1.99 16.82 3.58
N PRO A 92 -1.70 18.09 3.26
CA PRO A 92 -2.70 19.13 3.05
C PRO A 92 -3.35 18.97 1.67
N GLY A 93 -4.35 18.09 1.54
CA GLY A 93 -5.08 17.92 0.26
C GLY A 93 -5.74 16.56 0.04
N TRP A 94 -5.70 15.65 0.99
CA TRP A 94 -6.14 14.27 0.74
C TRP A 94 -7.62 14.05 0.40
N ARG A 95 -8.50 15.01 0.72
CA ARG A 95 -9.93 14.96 0.38
C ARG A 95 -10.31 15.85 -0.79
N SER A 96 -9.38 16.60 -1.38
CA SER A 96 -9.67 17.38 -2.59
C SER A 96 -9.49 16.47 -3.82
N CYS A 97 -10.42 15.54 -3.97
CA CYS A 97 -10.82 15.02 -5.27
C CYS A 97 -12.28 15.46 -5.46
N ASP A 98 -12.43 16.75 -5.77
CA ASP A 98 -13.56 17.34 -6.50
C ASP A 98 -12.96 18.01 -7.74
#